data_AF-A0A1A8HSQ4-F1
#
_entry.id   AF-A0A1A8HSQ4-F1
#
_cell.length_a   1.000
_cell.length_b   1.000
_cell.length_c   1.000
_cell.angle_alpha   90.00
_cell.angle_beta   90.00
_cell.angle_gamma   90.00
#
_symmetry.space_group_name_H-M   'P 1'
#
loop_
_entity.id
_entity.type
_entity.pdbx_description
1 polymer ?
#
loop_
_entity_poly.entity_id
_entity_poly.type
_entity_poly.pdbx_seq_one_letter_code
_entity_poly.pdbx_strand_id
1 'polypeptide(L)'
;PDTIEVQQMKAQAREEKSKRQMERALLESEKKKRENAEKETEKIARETMELMERLRQIEEQTKRAQDELEEQTRRVLELEKERTTAQEEAERLDMDHKAAVEAKAALLHDSETQSQESLATELEELTSKISQLEDAKKKKDDEAKRWQKRAIVVEADLERTKEELKTKLIGVQIQNSVHPQMLEHDETDESSAEASAELTAPCMVQDRSEEERVTETQKNQRLQKNLKFLSTELARAVDESKKTPNDLIHAENVRAGRDKYK
;
A
#
# COMPACT_ATOMS: atom_id res chain seq x y z
N PRO A 1 14.69 -57.58 39.15
CA PRO A 1 13.49 -57.12 38.39
C PRO A 1 12.90 -55.88 39.06
N ASP A 2 12.34 -54.93 38.30
CA ASP A 2 11.68 -53.75 38.88
C ASP A 2 10.46 -54.17 39.71
N THR A 3 10.20 -53.48 40.84
CA THR A 3 8.94 -53.61 41.59
C THR A 3 7.76 -53.08 40.75
N ILE A 4 6.54 -53.48 41.08
CA ILE A 4 5.32 -53.08 40.34
C ILE A 4 5.17 -51.55 40.34
N GLU A 5 5.43 -50.90 41.47
CA GLU A 5 5.44 -49.44 41.62
C GLU A 5 6.46 -48.78 40.68
N VAL A 6 7.70 -49.28 40.62
CA VAL A 6 8.73 -48.75 39.71
C VAL A 6 8.35 -48.94 38.24
N GLN A 7 7.66 -50.03 37.89
CA GLN A 7 7.13 -50.24 36.54
C GLN A 7 5.99 -49.26 36.21
N GLN A 8 5.07 -49.02 37.15
CA GLN A 8 3.99 -48.03 37.02
C GLN A 8 4.55 -46.60 36.88
N MET A 9 5.49 -46.19 37.73
CA MET A 9 6.18 -44.90 37.62
C MET A 9 6.91 -44.74 36.27
N LYS A 10 7.59 -45.80 35.78
CA LYS A 10 8.23 -45.79 34.46
C LYS A 10 7.22 -45.71 33.30
N ALA A 11 6.02 -46.27 33.45
CA ALA A 11 4.94 -46.14 32.46
C ALA A 11 4.36 -44.72 32.47
N GLN A 12 3.96 -44.21 33.63
CA GLN A 12 3.44 -42.86 33.82
C GLN A 12 4.43 -41.79 33.31
N ALA A 13 5.71 -41.89 33.66
CA ALA A 13 6.73 -40.94 33.20
C ALA A 13 6.92 -40.94 31.67
N ARG A 14 6.67 -42.07 30.99
CA ARG A 14 6.68 -42.15 29.51
C ARG A 14 5.42 -41.51 28.92
N GLU A 15 4.26 -41.77 29.51
CA GLU A 15 2.98 -41.19 29.11
C GLU A 15 2.98 -39.67 29.28
N GLU A 16 3.35 -39.16 30.46
CA GLU A 16 3.48 -37.72 30.72
C GLU A 16 4.49 -37.05 29.78
N LYS A 17 5.62 -37.70 29.49
CA LYS A 17 6.58 -37.18 28.52
C LYS A 17 5.97 -37.06 27.12
N SER A 18 5.21 -38.07 26.69
CA SER A 18 4.50 -38.06 25.40
C SER A 18 3.43 -36.97 25.37
N LYS A 19 2.61 -36.85 26.43
CA LYS A 19 1.59 -35.83 26.60
C LYS A 19 2.17 -34.42 26.53
N ARG A 20 3.22 -34.13 27.31
CA ARG A 20 3.94 -32.84 27.30
C ARG A 20 4.59 -32.53 25.95
N GLN A 21 5.00 -33.55 25.18
CA GLN A 21 5.49 -33.35 23.80
C GLN A 21 4.37 -32.97 22.84
N MET A 22 3.20 -33.62 22.93
CA MET A 22 2.02 -33.29 22.14
C MET A 22 1.49 -31.88 22.47
N GLU A 23 1.38 -31.53 23.76
CA GLU A 23 0.99 -30.19 24.23
C GLU A 23 1.91 -29.10 23.67
N ARG A 24 3.24 -29.31 23.72
CA ARG A 24 4.22 -28.38 23.14
C ARG A 24 4.05 -28.22 21.63
N ALA A 25 3.85 -29.31 20.90
CA ALA A 25 3.64 -29.27 19.45
C ALA A 25 2.33 -28.55 19.09
N LEU A 26 1.26 -28.73 19.88
CA LEU A 26 0.01 -27.99 19.72
C LEU A 26 0.21 -26.49 19.96
N LEU A 27 0.84 -26.10 21.07
CA LEU A 27 1.15 -24.71 21.39
C LEU A 27 2.05 -24.03 20.34
N GLU A 28 3.05 -24.73 19.82
CA GLU A 28 3.91 -24.23 18.73
C GLU A 28 3.11 -24.04 17.43
N SER A 29 2.24 -24.99 17.09
CA SER A 29 1.35 -24.86 15.92
C SER A 29 0.38 -23.69 16.06
N GLU A 30 -0.15 -23.45 17.26
CA GLU A 30 -1.10 -22.38 17.54
C GLU A 30 -0.42 -21.00 17.54
N LYS A 31 0.78 -20.90 18.12
CA LYS A 31 1.63 -19.70 18.02
C LYS A 31 1.90 -19.35 16.55
N LYS A 32 2.25 -20.34 15.72
CA LYS A 32 2.50 -20.15 14.29
C LYS A 32 1.25 -19.72 13.51
N LYS A 33 0.06 -20.24 13.86
CA LYS A 33 -1.21 -19.75 13.29
C LYS A 33 -1.46 -18.29 13.63
N ARG A 34 -1.26 -17.88 14.90
CA ARG A 34 -1.41 -16.48 15.32
C ARG A 34 -0.43 -15.55 14.63
N GLU A 35 0.85 -15.92 14.55
CA GLU A 35 1.87 -15.14 13.84
C GLU A 35 1.52 -14.96 12.35
N ASN A 36 0.98 -15.99 11.70
CA ASN A 36 0.52 -15.89 10.31
C ASN A 36 -0.73 -15.00 10.18
N ALA A 37 -1.68 -15.10 11.12
CA ALA A 37 -2.87 -14.24 11.12
C ALA A 37 -2.49 -12.76 11.34
N GLU A 38 -1.56 -12.48 12.25
CA GLU A 38 -1.04 -11.14 12.51
C GLU A 38 -0.39 -10.54 11.24
N LYS A 39 0.48 -11.29 10.56
CA LYS A 39 1.09 -10.87 9.28
C LYS A 39 0.06 -10.62 8.18
N GLU A 40 -1.00 -11.42 8.10
CA GLU A 40 -2.06 -11.18 7.11
C GLU A 40 -2.89 -9.95 7.48
N THR A 41 -3.17 -9.70 8.78
CA THR A 41 -3.84 -8.46 9.21
C THR A 41 -2.99 -7.21 8.95
N GLU A 42 -1.68 -7.28 9.15
CA GLU A 42 -0.74 -6.19 8.84
C GLU A 42 -0.67 -5.92 7.33
N LYS A 43 -0.67 -6.97 6.52
CA LYS A 43 -0.73 -6.88 5.05
C LYS A 43 -2.04 -6.24 4.59
N ILE A 44 -3.19 -6.68 5.10
CA ILE A 44 -4.51 -6.10 4.82
C ILE A 44 -4.54 -4.62 5.23
N ALA A 45 -3.96 -4.26 6.37
CA ALA A 45 -3.87 -2.87 6.81
C ALA A 45 -3.05 -2.00 5.83
N ARG A 46 -1.90 -2.49 5.35
CA ARG A 46 -1.09 -1.81 4.34
C ARG A 46 -1.83 -1.64 3.01
N GLU A 47 -2.44 -2.71 2.51
CA GLU A 47 -3.26 -2.67 1.28
C GLU A 47 -4.45 -1.72 1.42
N THR A 48 -5.08 -1.65 2.60
CA THR A 48 -6.16 -0.69 2.90
C THR A 48 -5.67 0.75 2.86
N MET A 49 -4.49 1.05 3.41
CA MET A 49 -3.89 2.39 3.35
C MET A 49 -3.55 2.80 1.91
N GLU A 50 -3.00 1.89 1.10
CA GLU A 50 -2.71 2.14 -0.32
C GLU A 50 -3.99 2.40 -1.13
N LEU A 51 -5.06 1.64 -0.88
CA LEU A 51 -6.38 1.85 -1.50
C LEU A 51 -7.01 3.18 -1.08
N MET A 52 -6.91 3.58 0.19
CA MET A 52 -7.39 4.88 0.67
C MET A 52 -6.65 6.05 -0.01
N GLU A 53 -5.32 5.98 -0.11
CA GLU A 53 -4.53 7.01 -0.79
C GLU A 53 -4.87 7.07 -2.30
N ARG A 54 -5.08 5.92 -2.94
CA ARG A 54 -5.54 5.88 -4.34
C ARG A 54 -6.93 6.49 -4.53
N LEU A 55 -7.86 6.24 -3.61
CA LEU A 55 -9.20 6.87 -3.63
C LEU A 55 -9.09 8.39 -3.49
N ARG A 56 -8.31 8.87 -2.52
CA ARG A 56 -8.03 10.30 -2.33
C ARG A 56 -7.47 10.96 -3.60
N GLN A 57 -6.55 10.30 -4.30
CA GLN A 57 -6.01 10.80 -5.57
C GLN A 57 -7.06 10.86 -6.69
N ILE A 58 -7.98 9.90 -6.74
CA ILE A 58 -9.10 9.90 -7.70
C ILE A 58 -10.09 11.02 -7.37
N GLU A 59 -10.42 11.22 -6.09
CA GLU A 59 -11.26 12.34 -5.63
C GLU A 59 -10.64 13.70 -5.99
N GLU A 60 -9.34 13.88 -5.76
CA GLU A 60 -8.63 15.10 -6.10
C GLU A 60 -8.58 15.35 -7.62
N GLN A 61 -8.31 14.31 -8.43
CA GLN A 61 -8.37 14.42 -9.90
C GLN A 61 -9.78 14.76 -10.39
N THR A 62 -10.81 14.13 -9.82
CA THR A 62 -12.21 14.37 -10.18
C THR A 62 -12.63 15.80 -9.85
N LYS A 63 -12.22 16.30 -8.66
CA LYS A 63 -12.47 17.69 -8.27
C LYS A 63 -11.79 18.68 -9.21
N ARG A 64 -10.50 18.49 -9.52
CA ARG A 64 -9.78 19.37 -10.47
C ARG A 64 -10.44 19.39 -11.86
N ALA A 65 -10.89 18.22 -12.35
CA ALA A 65 -11.60 18.12 -13.61
C ALA A 65 -12.98 18.82 -13.58
N GLN A 66 -13.67 18.80 -12.43
CA GLN A 66 -14.90 19.57 -12.24
C GLN A 66 -14.61 21.09 -12.19
N ASP A 67 -13.63 21.52 -11.39
CA ASP A 67 -13.24 22.94 -11.28
C ASP A 67 -12.86 23.51 -12.68
N GLU A 68 -12.13 22.74 -13.49
CA GLU A 68 -11.77 23.11 -14.87
C GLU A 68 -12.98 23.11 -15.82
N LEU A 69 -13.91 22.16 -15.70
CA LEU A 69 -15.16 22.14 -16.47
C LEU A 69 -16.05 23.35 -16.17
N GLU A 70 -16.14 23.75 -14.90
CA GLU A 70 -16.85 24.96 -14.46
C GLU A 70 -16.17 26.23 -15.02
N GLU A 71 -14.84 26.28 -15.03
CA GLU A 71 -14.10 27.39 -15.63
C GLU A 71 -14.30 27.48 -17.15
N GLN A 72 -14.25 26.37 -17.89
CA GLN A 72 -14.53 26.35 -19.33
C GLN A 72 -15.98 26.78 -19.62
N THR A 73 -16.94 26.31 -18.83
CA THR A 73 -18.35 26.72 -18.95
C THR A 73 -18.52 28.23 -18.76
N ARG A 74 -17.81 28.79 -17.77
CA ARG A 74 -17.80 30.24 -17.52
C ARG A 74 -17.16 31.02 -18.68
N ARG A 75 -16.03 30.55 -19.20
CA ARG A 75 -15.34 31.16 -20.37
C ARG A 75 -16.27 31.16 -21.59
N VAL A 76 -16.97 30.07 -21.87
CA VAL A 76 -17.96 30.01 -22.97
C VAL A 76 -19.05 31.08 -22.79
N LEU A 77 -19.62 31.21 -21.59
CA LEU A 77 -20.65 32.23 -21.30
C LEU A 77 -20.12 33.67 -21.44
N GLU A 78 -18.85 33.92 -21.09
CA GLU A 78 -18.21 35.23 -21.30
C GLU A 78 -18.02 35.52 -22.81
N LEU A 79 -17.56 34.54 -23.60
CA LEU A 79 -17.43 34.68 -25.06
C LEU A 79 -18.78 34.83 -25.79
N GLU A 80 -19.84 34.19 -25.30
CA GLU A 80 -21.18 34.37 -25.86
C GLU A 80 -21.71 35.80 -25.65
N LYS A 81 -21.40 36.42 -24.51
CA LYS A 81 -21.73 37.84 -24.24
C LYS A 81 -20.94 38.79 -25.14
N GLU A 82 -19.65 38.54 -25.33
CA GLU A 82 -18.83 39.33 -26.27
C GLU A 82 -19.38 39.19 -27.71
N ARG A 83 -19.78 37.98 -28.11
CA ARG A 83 -20.44 37.73 -29.41
C ARG A 83 -21.74 38.51 -29.55
N THR A 84 -22.63 38.50 -28.55
CA THR A 84 -23.90 39.25 -28.64
C THR A 84 -23.67 40.75 -28.70
N THR A 85 -22.76 41.29 -27.89
CA THR A 85 -22.44 42.73 -27.93
C THR A 85 -21.82 43.16 -29.27
N ALA A 86 -20.94 42.33 -29.85
CA ALA A 86 -20.38 42.60 -31.19
C ALA A 86 -21.43 42.51 -32.31
N GLN A 87 -22.37 41.57 -32.20
CA GLN A 87 -23.51 41.43 -33.12
C GLN A 87 -24.44 42.65 -33.06
N GLU A 88 -24.82 43.09 -31.86
CA GLU A 88 -25.63 44.29 -31.64
C GLU A 88 -24.95 45.56 -32.19
N GLU A 89 -23.63 45.69 -32.03
CA GLU A 89 -22.86 46.80 -32.60
C GLU A 89 -22.83 46.76 -34.14
N ALA A 90 -22.66 45.57 -34.73
CA ALA A 90 -22.71 45.39 -36.18
C ALA A 90 -24.09 45.70 -36.76
N GLU A 91 -25.16 45.27 -36.10
CA GLU A 91 -26.55 45.58 -36.48
C GLU A 91 -26.84 47.09 -36.41
N ARG A 92 -26.30 47.79 -35.39
CA ARG A 92 -26.39 49.26 -35.31
C ARG A 92 -25.66 49.94 -36.47
N LEU A 93 -24.45 49.51 -36.79
CA LEU A 93 -23.70 50.04 -37.93
C LEU A 93 -24.39 49.77 -39.28
N ASP A 94 -25.11 48.64 -39.40
CA ASP A 94 -25.94 48.33 -40.57
C ASP A 94 -27.18 49.22 -40.69
N MET A 95 -27.77 49.64 -39.57
CA MET A 95 -28.83 50.66 -39.58
C MET A 95 -28.28 52.03 -39.98
N ASP A 96 -27.15 52.44 -39.39
CA ASP A 96 -26.46 53.70 -39.71
C ASP A 96 -26.06 53.75 -41.20
N HIS A 97 -25.58 52.64 -41.77
CA HIS A 97 -25.22 52.52 -43.19
C HIS A 97 -26.45 52.67 -44.10
N LYS A 98 -27.54 51.95 -43.82
CA LYS A 98 -28.79 52.05 -44.58
C LYS A 98 -29.34 53.48 -44.57
N ALA A 99 -29.35 54.12 -43.40
CA ALA A 99 -29.79 55.51 -43.26
C ALA A 99 -28.91 56.50 -44.06
N ALA A 100 -27.58 56.30 -44.08
CA ALA A 100 -26.67 57.12 -44.87
C ALA A 100 -26.85 56.91 -46.39
N VAL A 101 -27.11 55.68 -46.83
CA VAL A 101 -27.42 55.36 -48.24
C VAL A 101 -28.77 55.98 -48.64
N GLU A 102 -29.79 55.90 -47.79
CA GLU A 102 -31.11 56.49 -48.04
C GLU A 102 -31.06 58.03 -48.06
N ALA A 103 -30.33 58.66 -47.14
CA ALA A 103 -30.07 60.10 -47.15
C ALA A 103 -29.34 60.56 -48.43
N LYS A 104 -28.35 59.79 -48.88
CA LYS A 104 -27.66 60.05 -50.16
C LYS A 104 -28.60 59.92 -51.36
N ALA A 105 -29.51 58.94 -51.34
CA ALA A 105 -30.51 58.77 -52.39
C ALA A 105 -31.54 59.93 -52.40
N ALA A 106 -31.95 60.43 -51.23
CA ALA A 106 -32.83 61.59 -51.10
C ALA A 106 -32.18 62.88 -51.62
N LEU A 107 -30.91 63.15 -51.30
CA LEU A 107 -30.19 64.32 -51.84
C LEU A 107 -30.01 64.27 -53.37
N LEU A 108 -29.86 63.08 -53.96
CA LEU A 108 -29.85 62.92 -55.42
C LEU A 108 -31.21 63.24 -56.04
N HIS A 109 -32.31 62.91 -55.34
CA HIS A 109 -33.67 63.19 -55.78
C HIS A 109 -34.01 64.69 -55.69
N ASP A 110 -33.67 65.36 -54.60
CA ASP A 110 -34.02 66.78 -54.35
C ASP A 110 -33.06 67.79 -55.02
N SER A 111 -32.22 67.30 -55.94
CA SER A 111 -31.14 68.05 -56.61
C SER A 111 -31.61 69.24 -57.48
N GLU A 112 -32.92 69.37 -57.73
CA GLU A 112 -33.51 70.50 -58.47
C GLU A 112 -33.46 71.85 -57.70
N THR A 113 -33.13 71.85 -56.41
CA THR A 113 -33.27 73.03 -55.53
C THR A 113 -31.97 73.61 -54.96
N GLN A 114 -30.82 72.95 -55.18
CA GLN A 114 -29.53 73.30 -54.55
C GLN A 114 -28.43 73.72 -55.55
N SER A 115 -27.36 74.33 -55.06
CA SER A 115 -26.17 74.64 -55.86
C SER A 115 -25.41 73.36 -56.20
N GLN A 116 -24.93 73.23 -57.44
CA GLN A 116 -24.13 72.08 -57.90
C GLN A 116 -22.89 71.83 -57.04
N GLU A 117 -22.25 72.90 -56.53
CA GLU A 117 -21.03 72.80 -55.73
C GLU A 117 -21.32 72.26 -54.31
N SER A 118 -22.37 72.76 -53.64
CA SER A 118 -22.77 72.27 -52.33
C SER A 118 -23.27 70.83 -52.38
N LEU A 119 -24.04 70.49 -53.42
CA LEU A 119 -24.57 69.14 -53.62
C LEU A 119 -23.45 68.13 -53.92
N ALA A 120 -22.40 68.54 -54.66
CA ALA A 120 -21.22 67.71 -54.85
C ALA A 120 -20.47 67.43 -53.54
N THR A 121 -20.22 68.46 -52.70
CA THR A 121 -19.53 68.28 -51.41
C THR A 121 -20.31 67.38 -50.44
N GLU A 122 -21.64 67.55 -50.35
CA GLU A 122 -22.48 66.78 -49.43
C GLU A 122 -22.60 65.30 -49.87
N LEU A 123 -22.64 65.04 -51.19
CA LEU A 123 -22.53 63.68 -51.73
C LEU A 123 -21.15 63.04 -51.50
N GLU A 124 -20.06 63.81 -51.57
CA GLU A 124 -18.71 63.31 -51.31
C GLU A 124 -18.51 62.96 -49.83
N GLU A 125 -19.01 63.81 -48.92
CA GLU A 125 -19.03 63.51 -47.48
C GLU A 125 -19.85 62.26 -47.14
N LEU A 126 -21.06 62.12 -47.68
CA LEU A 126 -21.86 60.90 -47.50
C LEU A 126 -21.20 59.65 -48.11
N THR A 127 -20.52 59.80 -49.25
CA THR A 127 -19.78 58.69 -49.87
C THR A 127 -18.59 58.25 -49.00
N SER A 128 -17.85 59.21 -48.44
CA SER A 128 -16.79 58.95 -47.46
C SER A 128 -17.34 58.27 -46.20
N LYS A 129 -18.49 58.73 -45.70
CA LYS A 129 -19.16 58.15 -44.52
C LYS A 129 -19.61 56.71 -44.75
N ILE A 130 -20.18 56.41 -45.92
CA ILE A 130 -20.58 55.04 -46.32
C ILE A 130 -19.35 54.11 -46.34
N SER A 131 -18.26 54.53 -46.98
CA SER A 131 -17.02 53.73 -47.04
C SER A 131 -16.43 53.44 -45.66
N GLN A 132 -16.47 54.41 -44.73
CA GLN A 132 -16.00 54.21 -43.36
C GLN A 132 -16.86 53.22 -42.57
N LEU A 133 -18.19 53.21 -42.79
CA LEU A 133 -19.11 52.26 -42.15
C LEU A 133 -18.94 50.84 -42.70
N GLU A 134 -18.71 50.68 -44.01
CA GLU A 134 -18.43 49.38 -44.62
C GLU A 134 -17.13 48.75 -44.11
N ASP A 135 -16.05 49.54 -43.99
CA ASP A 135 -14.78 49.07 -43.42
C ASP A 135 -14.89 48.75 -41.92
N ALA A 136 -15.74 49.46 -41.17
CA ALA A 136 -16.02 49.17 -39.76
C ALA A 136 -16.79 47.85 -39.61
N LYS A 137 -17.87 47.67 -40.40
CA LYS A 137 -18.65 46.43 -40.47
C LYS A 137 -17.77 45.22 -40.78
N LYS A 138 -16.96 45.30 -41.83
CA LYS A 138 -16.10 44.21 -42.28
C LYS A 138 -15.13 43.73 -41.19
N LYS A 139 -14.59 44.65 -40.38
CA LYS A 139 -13.72 44.31 -39.24
C LYS A 139 -14.48 43.55 -38.14
N LYS A 140 -15.74 43.92 -37.86
CA LYS A 140 -16.60 43.25 -36.88
C LYS A 140 -17.06 41.87 -37.35
N ASP A 141 -17.39 41.70 -38.63
CA ASP A 141 -17.70 40.39 -39.23
C ASP A 141 -16.52 39.41 -39.12
N ASP A 142 -15.30 39.88 -39.37
CA ASP A 142 -14.09 39.04 -39.27
C ASP A 142 -13.68 38.75 -37.81
N GLU A 143 -14.07 39.60 -36.87
CA GLU A 143 -13.96 39.36 -35.43
C GLU A 143 -14.96 38.29 -34.96
N ALA A 144 -16.24 38.39 -35.37
CA ALA A 144 -17.27 37.38 -35.08
C ALA A 144 -16.89 35.98 -35.59
N LYS A 145 -16.34 35.87 -36.81
CA LYS A 145 -15.84 34.60 -37.37
C LYS A 145 -14.66 34.00 -36.57
N ARG A 146 -13.84 34.82 -35.92
CA ARG A 146 -12.75 34.34 -35.04
C ARG A 146 -13.31 33.77 -33.74
N TRP A 147 -14.31 34.44 -33.16
CA TRP A 147 -14.99 33.96 -31.96
C TRP A 147 -15.76 32.66 -32.20
N GLN A 148 -16.49 32.55 -33.32
CA GLN A 148 -17.19 31.32 -33.69
C GLN A 148 -16.23 30.12 -33.82
N LYS A 149 -15.05 30.31 -34.42
CA LYS A 149 -14.03 29.25 -34.51
C LYS A 149 -13.46 28.84 -33.15
N ARG A 150 -13.34 29.77 -32.19
CA ARG A 150 -12.87 29.46 -30.83
C ARG A 150 -13.88 28.61 -30.06
N ALA A 151 -15.17 28.93 -30.17
CA ALA A 151 -16.24 28.19 -29.49
C ALA A 151 -16.25 26.69 -29.87
N ILE A 152 -16.18 26.39 -31.18
CA ILE A 152 -16.20 25.01 -31.71
C ILE A 152 -15.05 24.15 -31.17
N VAL A 153 -13.87 24.74 -30.92
CA VAL A 153 -12.71 24.02 -30.39
C VAL A 153 -12.92 23.65 -28.92
N VAL A 154 -13.42 24.58 -28.09
CA VAL A 154 -13.68 24.34 -26.65
C VAL A 154 -14.75 23.27 -26.45
N GLU A 155 -15.79 23.25 -27.29
CA GLU A 155 -16.89 22.29 -27.24
C GLU A 155 -16.40 20.84 -27.51
N ALA A 156 -15.44 20.68 -28.43
CA ALA A 156 -14.87 19.37 -28.79
C ALA A 156 -13.86 18.81 -27.76
N ASP A 157 -13.26 19.66 -26.92
CA ASP A 157 -12.40 19.23 -25.81
C ASP A 157 -13.24 18.83 -24.58
N LEU A 158 -14.40 19.46 -24.38
CA LEU A 158 -15.32 19.22 -23.27
C LEU A 158 -16.08 17.89 -23.36
N GLU A 159 -16.30 17.35 -24.57
CA GLU A 159 -16.91 16.02 -24.73
C GLU A 159 -15.92 14.89 -24.43
N ARG A 160 -14.64 15.09 -24.77
CA ARG A 160 -13.55 14.12 -24.56
C ARG A 160 -13.32 13.81 -23.08
N THR A 161 -13.36 14.83 -22.23
CA THR A 161 -13.17 14.68 -20.77
C THR A 161 -14.32 13.94 -20.08
N LYS A 162 -15.55 14.00 -20.62
CA LYS A 162 -16.71 13.23 -20.11
C LYS A 162 -16.56 11.73 -20.34
N GLU A 163 -16.03 11.33 -21.48
CA GLU A 163 -15.82 9.91 -21.82
C GLU A 163 -14.75 9.24 -20.93
N GLU A 164 -13.70 9.98 -20.59
CA GLU A 164 -12.62 9.51 -19.71
C GLU A 164 -13.06 9.29 -18.25
N LEU A 165 -14.00 10.10 -17.75
CA LEU A 165 -14.55 9.96 -16.39
C LEU A 165 -15.48 8.73 -16.27
N LYS A 166 -16.30 8.46 -17.28
CA LYS A 166 -17.25 7.33 -17.30
C LYS A 166 -16.58 5.96 -17.18
N THR A 167 -15.34 5.85 -17.67
CA THR A 167 -14.57 4.60 -17.66
C THR A 167 -14.02 4.22 -16.28
N LYS A 168 -13.92 5.17 -15.34
CA LYS A 168 -13.28 4.96 -14.03
C LYS A 168 -14.23 4.47 -12.92
N LEU A 169 -15.54 4.38 -13.18
CA LEU A 169 -16.57 4.19 -12.16
C LEU A 169 -17.05 2.73 -11.94
N ILE A 170 -16.66 1.78 -12.80
CA ILE A 170 -17.28 0.44 -12.88
C ILE A 170 -16.34 -0.66 -12.30
N GLY A 171 -15.92 -0.50 -11.04
CA GLY A 171 -15.07 -1.50 -10.38
C GLY A 171 -15.03 -1.42 -8.86
N VAL A 172 -15.20 -2.58 -8.20
CA VAL A 172 -15.14 -2.87 -6.75
C VAL A 172 -16.44 -2.68 -5.96
N GLN A 173 -17.08 -3.79 -5.58
CA GLN A 173 -18.16 -3.85 -4.59
C GLN A 173 -18.32 -5.30 -4.02
N ILE A 174 -18.44 -5.46 -2.67
CA ILE A 174 -19.06 -6.61 -1.91
C ILE A 174 -18.21 -7.91 -1.68
N GLN A 175 -18.19 -8.63 -0.53
CA GLN A 175 -18.78 -8.49 0.85
C GLN A 175 -17.96 -9.19 1.97
N ASN A 176 -18.42 -8.98 3.23
CA ASN A 176 -17.91 -9.46 4.52
C ASN A 176 -18.47 -10.84 4.98
N SER A 177 -17.89 -11.46 6.04
CA SER A 177 -18.49 -11.48 7.42
C SER A 177 -18.37 -12.80 8.26
N VAL A 178 -18.58 -12.64 9.59
CA VAL A 178 -19.08 -13.58 10.64
C VAL A 178 -18.09 -14.27 11.64
N HIS A 179 -18.54 -14.36 12.91
CA HIS A 179 -17.95 -14.84 14.19
C HIS A 179 -19.13 -15.40 15.08
N PRO A 180 -19.09 -15.77 16.40
CA PRO A 180 -18.00 -15.81 17.44
C PRO A 180 -18.04 -17.03 18.44
N GLN A 181 -17.32 -16.93 19.58
CA GLN A 181 -17.60 -17.56 20.93
C GLN A 181 -17.45 -19.10 21.15
N MET A 182 -17.25 -19.71 22.35
CA MET A 182 -17.19 -19.32 23.80
C MET A 182 -16.45 -20.37 24.71
N LEU A 183 -16.19 -20.00 25.98
CA LEU A 183 -16.17 -20.80 27.25
C LEU A 183 -14.85 -21.25 27.94
N GLU A 184 -14.97 -21.69 29.21
CA GLU A 184 -14.14 -21.35 30.40
C GLU A 184 -13.75 -22.55 31.32
N HIS A 185 -12.92 -22.28 32.35
CA HIS A 185 -12.80 -22.99 33.67
C HIS A 185 -11.85 -24.23 33.82
N ASP A 186 -11.44 -24.69 35.03
CA ASP A 186 -10.48 -24.15 36.05
C ASP A 186 -10.01 -25.26 37.06
N GLU A 187 -9.07 -24.92 37.98
CA GLU A 187 -8.79 -25.46 39.36
C GLU A 187 -7.70 -26.54 39.70
N THR A 188 -6.87 -26.15 40.71
CA THR A 188 -6.16 -26.87 41.85
C THR A 188 -5.40 -28.22 41.72
N ASP A 189 -4.55 -28.68 42.66
CA ASP A 189 -3.53 -28.11 43.61
C ASP A 189 -2.76 -29.29 44.31
N GLU A 190 -1.84 -28.97 45.23
CA GLU A 190 -1.29 -29.76 46.36
C GLU A 190 0.07 -30.49 46.25
N SER A 191 0.70 -30.67 47.44
CA SER A 191 2.15 -30.57 47.65
C SER A 191 2.78 -31.67 48.54
N SER A 192 4.13 -31.65 48.62
CA SER A 192 4.93 -31.85 49.86
C SER A 192 5.85 -33.09 50.04
N ALA A 193 7.15 -32.77 50.09
CA ALA A 193 8.18 -33.19 51.08
C ALA A 193 8.79 -34.62 51.13
N GLU A 194 9.98 -34.64 51.75
CA GLU A 194 11.03 -35.68 51.70
C GLU A 194 11.13 -36.55 52.97
N ALA A 195 11.71 -37.75 52.85
CA ALA A 195 12.10 -38.59 54.00
C ALA A 195 13.37 -39.42 53.70
N SER A 196 14.20 -39.66 54.72
CA SER A 196 15.42 -40.50 54.65
C SER A 196 15.28 -41.73 55.57
N ALA A 197 15.91 -42.87 55.20
CA ALA A 197 15.78 -44.14 55.92
C ALA A 197 17.08 -44.97 55.95
N GLU A 198 17.18 -45.91 56.90
CA GLU A 198 18.32 -46.82 57.05
C GLU A 198 18.43 -47.89 55.93
N LEU A 199 19.67 -48.25 55.59
CA LEU A 199 19.98 -49.20 54.52
C LEU A 199 19.84 -50.67 54.98
N THR A 200 18.61 -51.20 54.90
CA THR A 200 18.37 -52.65 54.98
C THR A 200 18.90 -53.34 53.72
N ALA A 201 19.85 -54.28 53.83
CA ALA A 201 20.42 -55.00 52.69
C ALA A 201 19.49 -56.14 52.20
N PRO A 202 18.79 -56.00 51.05
CA PRO A 202 17.85 -57.02 50.59
C PRO A 202 18.52 -57.90 49.54
N CYS A 203 18.90 -59.12 49.93
CA CYS A 203 19.23 -60.27 49.06
C CYS A 203 19.82 -59.90 47.69
N MET A 204 21.05 -59.37 47.67
CA MET A 204 21.77 -59.13 46.42
C MET A 204 22.74 -60.27 46.14
N VAL A 205 22.45 -60.99 45.06
CA VAL A 205 23.48 -61.56 44.17
C VAL A 205 24.56 -60.48 43.97
N GLN A 206 25.84 -60.85 43.92
CA GLN A 206 26.94 -59.92 43.64
C GLN A 206 26.76 -59.29 42.26
N ASP A 207 26.00 -58.19 42.19
CA ASP A 207 25.79 -57.39 40.99
C ASP A 207 27.09 -56.64 40.69
N ARG A 208 27.85 -57.16 39.72
CA ARG A 208 29.08 -56.58 39.20
C ARG A 208 28.84 -55.91 37.84
N SER A 209 27.64 -55.36 37.61
CA SER A 209 27.27 -54.73 36.34
C SER A 209 28.18 -53.55 35.94
N GLU A 210 29.01 -53.02 36.84
CA GLU A 210 30.10 -52.10 36.52
C GLU A 210 31.13 -52.66 35.55
N GLU A 211 31.34 -53.98 35.48
CA GLU A 211 32.31 -54.60 34.57
C GLU A 211 31.88 -54.56 33.10
N GLU A 212 30.56 -54.52 32.85
CA GLU A 212 29.98 -54.39 31.50
C GLU A 212 29.70 -52.93 31.11
N ARG A 213 29.85 -51.98 32.04
CA ARG A 213 29.54 -50.57 31.78
C ARG A 213 30.61 -49.91 30.92
N VAL A 214 30.14 -49.28 29.84
CA VAL A 214 30.96 -48.42 28.97
C VAL A 214 30.62 -46.94 29.20
N THR A 215 31.60 -46.07 28.98
CA THR A 215 31.39 -44.62 29.11
C THR A 215 30.46 -44.08 28.03
N GLU A 216 29.76 -42.98 28.33
CA GLU A 216 28.92 -42.29 27.33
C GLU A 216 29.76 -41.89 26.11
N THR A 217 31.00 -41.44 26.31
CA THR A 217 31.97 -41.11 25.25
C THR A 217 32.34 -42.29 24.34
N GLN A 218 32.27 -43.53 24.83
CA GLN A 218 32.53 -44.73 24.01
C GLN A 218 31.31 -45.12 23.17
N LYS A 219 30.11 -45.12 23.75
CA LYS A 219 28.88 -45.55 23.04
C LYS A 219 28.22 -44.44 22.20
N ASN A 220 28.45 -43.16 22.53
CA ASN A 220 27.82 -42.01 21.88
C ASN A 220 28.80 -41.29 20.94
N GLN A 221 28.72 -41.64 19.65
CA GLN A 221 29.61 -41.08 18.62
C GLN A 221 29.54 -39.55 18.50
N ARG A 222 28.36 -38.93 18.76
CA ARG A 222 28.21 -37.47 18.73
C ARG A 222 28.99 -36.83 19.88
N LEU A 223 28.85 -37.36 21.10
CA LEU A 223 29.63 -36.88 22.24
C LEU A 223 31.13 -37.05 21.99
N GLN A 224 31.57 -38.19 21.48
CA GLN A 224 32.97 -38.43 21.16
C GLN A 224 33.53 -37.42 20.15
N LYS A 225 32.79 -37.13 19.07
CA LYS A 225 33.17 -36.12 18.06
C LYS A 225 33.25 -34.72 18.68
N ASN A 226 32.25 -34.33 19.48
CA ASN A 226 32.23 -33.04 20.16
C ASN A 226 33.42 -32.87 21.11
N LEU A 227 33.76 -33.90 21.91
CA LEU A 227 34.91 -33.86 22.81
C LEU A 227 36.24 -33.79 22.07
N LYS A 228 36.41 -34.54 20.96
CA LYS A 228 37.60 -34.44 20.09
C LYS A 228 37.75 -33.06 19.46
N PHE A 229 36.65 -32.47 19.00
CA PHE A 229 36.63 -31.11 18.46
C PHE A 229 37.04 -30.09 19.52
N LEU A 230 36.37 -30.10 20.68
CA LEU A 230 36.65 -29.16 21.77
C LEU A 230 38.08 -29.32 22.31
N SER A 231 38.60 -30.55 22.41
CA SER A 231 40.00 -30.80 22.76
C SER A 231 40.99 -30.20 21.76
N THR A 232 40.67 -30.21 20.46
CA THR A 232 41.50 -29.62 19.40
C THR A 232 41.44 -28.09 19.40
N GLU A 233 40.27 -27.52 19.71
CA GLU A 233 40.07 -26.08 19.83
C GLU A 233 40.80 -25.52 21.06
N LEU A 234 40.57 -26.10 22.23
CA LEU A 234 41.18 -25.68 23.49
C LEU A 234 42.71 -25.86 23.49
N ALA A 235 43.26 -26.88 22.82
CA ALA A 235 44.71 -27.08 22.73
C ALA A 235 45.49 -25.89 22.16
N ARG A 236 44.84 -24.97 21.42
CA ARG A 236 45.45 -23.73 20.89
C ARG A 236 45.59 -22.62 21.94
N ALA A 237 44.85 -22.72 23.05
CA ALA A 237 44.77 -21.72 24.11
C ALA A 237 45.25 -22.24 25.49
N VAL A 238 45.67 -23.51 25.57
CA VAL A 238 46.19 -24.13 26.81
C VAL A 238 47.60 -23.63 27.11
N ASP A 239 47.78 -23.15 28.34
CA ASP A 239 49.08 -22.83 28.92
C ASP A 239 49.65 -24.08 29.62
N GLU A 240 50.65 -24.70 28.99
CA GLU A 240 51.31 -25.91 29.48
C GLU A 240 51.92 -25.74 30.89
N SER A 241 52.27 -24.52 31.30
CA SER A 241 52.85 -24.25 32.62
C SER A 241 51.83 -24.32 33.77
N LYS A 242 50.53 -24.33 33.45
CA LYS A 242 49.43 -24.28 34.44
C LYS A 242 48.70 -25.61 34.64
N LYS A 243 49.21 -26.71 34.09
CA LYS A 243 48.61 -28.04 34.27
C LYS A 243 48.68 -28.48 35.74
N THR A 244 47.54 -28.88 36.30
CA THR A 244 47.45 -29.40 37.66
C THR A 244 47.89 -30.87 37.71
N PRO A 245 48.22 -31.42 38.91
CA PRO A 245 48.51 -32.84 39.04
C PRO A 245 47.39 -33.76 38.53
N ASN A 246 46.12 -33.34 38.68
CA ASN A 246 44.98 -34.09 38.19
C ASN A 246 44.88 -34.08 36.66
N ASP A 247 45.29 -33.00 35.99
CA ASP A 247 45.32 -32.94 34.52
C ASP A 247 46.36 -33.90 33.95
N LEU A 248 47.53 -34.00 34.61
CA LEU A 248 48.58 -34.95 34.22
C LEU A 248 48.13 -36.40 34.41
N ILE A 249 47.49 -36.72 35.55
CA ILE A 249 46.91 -38.05 35.81
C ILE A 249 45.80 -38.36 34.80
N HIS A 250 44.92 -37.41 34.47
CA HIS A 250 43.87 -37.60 33.48
C HIS A 250 44.42 -37.82 32.07
N ALA A 251 45.39 -37.00 31.64
CA ALA A 251 46.03 -37.14 30.34
C ALA A 251 46.74 -38.49 30.20
N GLU A 252 47.43 -38.95 31.25
CA GLU A 252 48.07 -40.28 31.28
C GLU A 252 47.04 -41.41 31.23
N ASN A 253 45.94 -41.33 31.98
CA ASN A 253 44.87 -42.32 31.94
C ASN A 253 44.24 -42.39 30.53
N VAL A 254 43.95 -41.25 29.90
CA VAL A 254 43.42 -41.19 28.51
C VAL A 254 44.43 -41.76 27.51
N ARG A 255 45.73 -41.45 27.67
CA ARG A 255 46.81 -41.98 26.83
C ARG A 255 46.95 -43.50 26.97
N ALA A 256 46.76 -44.03 28.17
CA ALA A 256 46.74 -45.46 28.47
C ALA A 256 45.42 -46.16 28.09
N GLY A 257 44.41 -45.43 27.58
CA GLY A 257 43.10 -45.97 27.20
C GLY A 257 42.21 -46.36 28.37
N ARG A 258 42.52 -45.91 29.60
CA ARG A 258 41.73 -46.14 30.82
C ARG A 258 40.51 -45.24 30.88
N ASP A 259 39.48 -45.69 31.58
CA ASP A 259 38.27 -44.89 31.84
C ASP A 259 37.73 -45.11 33.26
N LYS A 260 36.48 -44.74 33.54
CA LYS A 260 35.91 -44.90 34.88
C LYS A 260 35.63 -46.38 35.25
N TYR A 261 35.44 -47.22 34.24
CA TYR A 261 35.08 -48.64 34.38
C TYR A 261 36.23 -49.58 33.96
N LYS A 262 37.40 -49.05 33.57
CA LYS A 262 38.55 -49.79 33.00
C LYS A 262 39.91 -49.22 33.40
#